data_AF-A0A352PIQ9-F1
#
_entry.id   AF-A0A352PIQ9-F1
#
_cell.length_a   1.000
_cell.length_b   1.000
_cell.length_c   1.000
_cell.angle_alpha   90.00
_cell.angle_beta   90.00
_cell.angle_gamma   90.00
#
_symmetry.space_group_name_H-M   'P 1'
#
loop_
_entity.id
_entity.type
_entity.pdbx_description
1 polymer ?
#
loop_
_entity_poly.entity_id
_entity_poly.type
_entity_poly.pdbx_seq_one_letter_code
_entity_poly.pdbx_strand_id
1 'polypeptide(L)'
;MDSNLERLWSILAKKDTKPEDGKDVISVNETVSKAATVYEKLRNTLEYEDDHLLRRNAIRRFLRRQAGEEKDNKKIATGLIQELIWARYLPNNAVPESRTIDVEAILNKYGELFLQADGSSRKEELSAWIMDLMSTEVEYALSDPSKEEALISYAYGVFKKHLVWETKIVEERDRDVQLYIAVFRSIAKANISTLRFKVFSLYYPDWTTKPTPELVHEIANNLALIYDTVQGQILHPAQERVMRFVRKYSILFWTIEDMIKDDPKTFVNVLSDPDMFKRKIRKVVENRYRKFHTRLRKTIIRAVGFLLLTKTILALVIELPYEYFILDDSKYAPLIVNIFFHPILLAVVGFTIRIPERPNNDLIQKNLEAMVLGKGELNIRFKIRKPWSKGFLGRVIDLVYFASFVFSYGLIAFVLHGLNFNLLSIIFFEFFLSLVAFLGLKIRSTKQDLVLYKTKAGFIGSVIDVFFLPIIRAGRWIALHAPRVNIILFFFDFIIEAPFKAGIEVIEGWLAYVREKKEEV
;
A
#
# COMPACT_ATOMS: atom_id res chain seq x y z
N MET A 1 12.49 30.35 8.42
CA MET A 1 11.95 28.98 8.26
C MET A 1 11.12 28.69 9.50
N ASP A 2 9.94 28.05 9.39
CA ASP A 2 9.14 27.66 10.58
C ASP A 2 9.82 26.47 11.30
N SER A 3 9.70 26.40 12.63
CA SER A 3 10.28 25.37 13.51
C SER A 3 9.97 23.94 13.05
N ASN A 4 8.77 23.69 12.51
CA ASN A 4 8.41 22.35 12.03
C ASN A 4 9.16 21.97 10.74
N LEU A 5 9.42 22.94 9.85
CA LEU A 5 10.19 22.72 8.63
C LEU A 5 11.68 22.58 8.93
N GLU A 6 12.17 23.31 9.94
CA GLU A 6 13.55 23.18 10.42
C GLU A 6 13.82 21.79 11.01
N ARG A 7 12.89 21.27 11.83
CA ARG A 7 12.96 19.90 12.34
C ARG A 7 12.94 18.86 11.21
N LEU A 8 12.10 19.04 10.20
CA LEU A 8 12.07 18.15 9.04
C LEU A 8 13.41 18.16 8.30
N TRP A 9 13.93 19.35 8.03
CA TRP A 9 15.21 19.52 7.35
C TRP A 9 16.36 18.90 8.14
N SER A 10 16.45 19.13 9.45
CA SER A 10 17.54 18.61 10.27
C SER A 10 17.57 17.08 10.35
N ILE A 11 16.40 16.43 10.40
CA ILE A 11 16.29 14.97 10.39
C ILE A 11 16.61 14.40 9.00
N LEU A 12 16.07 14.98 7.93
CA LEU A 12 16.32 14.51 6.56
C LEU A 12 17.75 14.78 6.08
N ALA A 13 18.41 15.83 6.58
CA ALA A 13 19.79 16.17 6.25
C ALA A 13 20.80 15.24 6.93
N LYS A 14 20.42 14.52 8.00
CA LYS A 14 21.27 13.47 8.58
C LYS A 14 21.46 12.36 7.55
N LYS A 15 22.72 12.17 7.13
CA LYS A 15 23.11 10.99 6.37
C LYS A 15 22.89 9.78 7.26
N ASP A 16 22.44 8.68 6.64
CA ASP A 16 22.41 7.39 7.31
C ASP A 16 23.84 7.09 7.78
N THR A 17 24.02 6.97 9.10
CA THR A 17 25.32 6.64 9.69
C THR A 17 25.75 5.29 9.13
N LYS A 18 26.95 5.22 8.56
CA LYS A 18 27.59 3.93 8.29
C LYS A 18 27.69 3.18 9.62
N PRO A 19 27.56 1.84 9.62
CA PRO A 19 27.82 1.07 10.84
C PRO A 19 29.19 1.46 11.40
N GLU A 20 29.27 1.64 12.70
CA GLU A 20 30.54 1.89 13.39
C GLU A 20 31.47 0.69 13.17
N ASP A 21 32.72 0.95 12.76
CA ASP A 21 33.75 -0.08 12.66
C ASP A 21 33.96 -0.71 14.05
N GLY A 22 33.87 -2.05 14.12
CA GLY A 22 34.19 -2.83 15.33
C GLY A 22 33.01 -3.49 16.08
N LYS A 23 31.80 -3.53 15.51
CA LYS A 23 30.69 -4.35 16.04
C LYS A 23 30.56 -5.65 15.25
N ASP A 24 30.33 -6.77 15.94
CA ASP A 24 30.01 -8.05 15.29
C ASP A 24 28.73 -7.88 14.46
N VAL A 25 28.84 -8.20 13.16
CA VAL A 25 27.77 -8.05 12.17
C VAL A 25 27.28 -9.40 11.71
N ILE A 26 25.97 -9.49 11.48
CA ILE A 26 25.35 -10.70 10.97
C ILE A 26 25.73 -10.87 9.50
N SER A 27 26.35 -12.01 9.19
CA SER A 27 26.73 -12.41 7.83
C SER A 27 25.94 -13.63 7.40
N VAL A 28 25.37 -13.59 6.19
CA VAL A 28 24.71 -14.72 5.54
C VAL A 28 25.38 -15.07 4.22
N ASN A 29 25.19 -16.30 3.72
CA ASN A 29 25.84 -16.75 2.51
C ASN A 29 25.25 -16.10 1.25
N GLU A 30 26.09 -15.50 0.39
CA GLU A 30 25.65 -14.81 -0.82
C GLU A 30 24.95 -15.71 -1.85
N THR A 31 25.33 -16.99 -1.91
CA THR A 31 24.75 -17.94 -2.88
C THR A 31 23.30 -18.26 -2.55
N VAL A 32 23.00 -18.39 -1.25
CA VAL A 32 21.66 -18.61 -0.71
C VAL A 32 20.79 -17.36 -0.86
N SER A 33 21.37 -16.18 -0.61
CA SER A 33 20.68 -14.90 -0.82
C SER A 33 20.18 -14.72 -2.27
N LYS A 34 20.90 -15.22 -3.29
CA LYS A 34 20.46 -15.10 -4.69
C LYS A 34 19.15 -15.86 -4.97
N ALA A 35 18.98 -17.06 -4.41
CA ALA A 35 17.78 -17.87 -4.61
C ALA A 35 16.57 -17.25 -3.87
N ALA A 36 16.76 -16.86 -2.61
CA ALA A 36 15.74 -16.14 -1.82
C ALA A 36 15.30 -14.83 -2.48
N THR A 37 16.24 -14.08 -3.07
CA THR A 37 15.96 -12.84 -3.80
C THR A 37 15.10 -13.05 -5.04
N VAL A 38 15.26 -14.17 -5.77
CA VAL A 38 14.43 -14.47 -6.95
C VAL A 38 12.99 -14.75 -6.53
N TYR A 39 12.80 -15.53 -5.45
CA TYR A 39 11.49 -15.80 -4.89
C TYR A 39 10.79 -14.51 -4.42
N GLU A 40 11.47 -13.70 -3.62
CA GLU A 40 10.90 -12.43 -3.12
C GLU A 40 10.63 -11.44 -4.26
N LYS A 41 11.46 -11.39 -5.30
CA LYS A 41 11.16 -10.58 -6.50
C LYS A 41 9.88 -11.04 -7.20
N LEU A 42 9.66 -12.35 -7.34
CA LEU A 42 8.42 -12.89 -7.92
C LEU A 42 7.22 -12.53 -7.06
N ARG A 43 7.31 -12.67 -5.73
CA ARG A 43 6.24 -12.28 -4.81
C ARG A 43 5.92 -10.80 -4.86
N ASN A 44 6.94 -9.94 -4.78
CA ASN A 44 6.80 -8.49 -4.87
C ASN A 44 6.27 -8.03 -6.23
N THR A 45 6.22 -8.90 -7.24
CA THR A 45 5.49 -8.60 -8.47
C THR A 45 3.97 -8.69 -8.32
N LEU A 46 3.49 -9.48 -7.35
CA LEU A 46 2.08 -9.68 -7.02
C LEU A 46 1.58 -8.66 -5.97
N GLU A 47 2.44 -8.26 -5.02
CA GLU A 47 2.15 -7.25 -4.00
C GLU A 47 2.60 -5.85 -4.48
N TYR A 48 1.66 -4.92 -4.70
CA TYR A 48 1.97 -3.53 -5.09
C TYR A 48 2.00 -2.63 -3.84
N GLU A 49 3.05 -2.78 -3.03
CA GLU A 49 3.28 -1.99 -1.82
C GLU A 49 4.69 -1.35 -1.84
N ASP A 50 4.90 -0.29 -1.06
CA ASP A 50 6.21 0.35 -0.89
C ASP A 50 7.18 -0.55 -0.09
N ASP A 51 8.50 -0.36 -0.26
CA ASP A 51 9.53 -1.28 0.28
C ASP A 51 9.41 -1.56 1.79
N HIS A 52 9.08 -0.55 2.59
CA HIS A 52 8.86 -0.70 4.04
C HIS A 52 7.64 -1.58 4.35
N LEU A 53 6.59 -1.50 3.51
CA LEU A 53 5.40 -2.33 3.65
C LEU A 53 5.69 -3.80 3.31
N LEU A 54 6.50 -4.04 2.28
CA LEU A 54 6.95 -5.37 1.88
C LEU A 54 7.79 -6.03 2.99
N ARG A 55 8.73 -5.28 3.58
CA ARG A 55 9.53 -5.73 4.73
C ARG A 55 8.66 -6.11 5.92
N ARG A 56 7.71 -5.24 6.31
CA ARG A 56 6.76 -5.54 7.40
C ARG A 56 5.92 -6.79 7.10
N ASN A 57 5.43 -6.95 5.87
CA ASN A 57 4.67 -8.15 5.49
C ASN A 57 5.54 -9.40 5.62
N ALA A 58 6.82 -9.34 5.23
CA ALA A 58 7.76 -10.43 5.43
C ALA A 58 7.95 -10.77 6.92
N ILE A 59 8.14 -9.75 7.78
CA ILE A 59 8.21 -9.93 9.24
C ILE A 59 6.95 -10.63 9.76
N ARG A 60 5.77 -10.14 9.37
CA ARG A 60 4.50 -10.71 9.80
C ARG A 60 4.33 -12.18 9.38
N ARG A 61 4.74 -12.54 8.15
CA ARG A 61 4.69 -13.92 7.66
C ARG A 61 5.63 -14.82 8.46
N PHE A 62 6.86 -14.36 8.66
CA PHE A 62 7.86 -15.08 9.45
C PHE A 62 7.34 -15.37 10.87
N LEU A 63 6.88 -14.33 11.58
CA LEU A 63 6.40 -14.47 12.95
C LEU A 63 5.16 -15.36 13.04
N ARG A 64 4.23 -15.27 12.07
CA ARG A 64 3.06 -16.13 12.03
C ARG A 64 3.42 -17.61 11.81
N ARG A 65 4.44 -17.90 11.01
CA ARG A 65 4.94 -19.26 10.80
C ARG A 65 5.59 -19.81 12.07
N GLN A 66 6.41 -19.00 12.73
CA GLN A 66 7.13 -19.42 13.95
C GLN A 66 6.24 -19.57 15.19
N ALA A 67 5.10 -18.87 15.26
CA ALA A 67 4.20 -18.85 16.42
C ALA A 67 3.66 -20.22 16.89
N GLY A 68 3.89 -21.31 16.15
CA GLY A 68 3.53 -22.68 16.54
C GLY A 68 4.68 -23.69 16.61
N GLU A 69 5.89 -23.34 16.17
CA GLU A 69 7.01 -24.29 15.99
C GLU A 69 8.16 -24.04 16.97
N GLU A 70 8.55 -22.78 17.15
CA GLU A 70 9.66 -22.37 18.04
C GLU A 70 9.11 -21.56 19.22
N LYS A 71 9.58 -21.85 20.43
CA LYS A 71 9.18 -21.15 21.67
C LYS A 71 10.24 -20.19 22.18
N ASP A 72 11.48 -20.31 21.69
CA ASP A 72 12.58 -19.45 22.07
C ASP A 72 12.60 -18.17 21.22
N ASN A 73 12.21 -17.05 21.83
CA ASN A 73 12.16 -15.74 21.18
C ASN A 73 13.52 -15.27 20.65
N LYS A 74 14.64 -15.72 21.23
CA LYS A 74 15.99 -15.41 20.74
C LYS A 74 16.27 -16.07 19.40
N LYS A 75 15.85 -17.34 19.25
CA LYS A 75 15.96 -18.06 17.97
C LYS A 75 15.04 -17.46 16.91
N ILE A 76 13.81 -17.09 17.29
CA ILE A 76 12.87 -16.41 16.39
C ILE A 76 13.47 -15.08 15.91
N ALA A 77 14.01 -14.26 16.81
CA ALA A 77 14.66 -12.99 16.45
C ALA A 77 15.84 -13.20 15.50
N THR A 78 16.68 -14.20 15.77
CA THR A 78 17.86 -14.53 14.95
C THR A 78 17.44 -14.97 13.54
N GLY A 79 16.52 -15.94 13.45
CA GLY A 79 16.02 -16.43 12.17
C GLY A 79 15.30 -15.34 11.36
N LEU A 80 14.58 -14.44 12.04
CA LEU A 80 13.91 -13.32 11.37
C LEU A 80 14.92 -12.41 10.67
N ILE A 81 15.97 -12.00 11.38
CA ILE A 81 16.98 -11.10 10.81
C ILE A 81 17.72 -11.77 9.66
N GLN A 82 18.10 -13.05 9.80
CA GLN A 82 18.72 -13.82 8.72
C GLN A 82 17.82 -13.89 7.48
N GLU A 83 16.52 -14.17 7.65
CA GLU A 83 15.58 -14.22 6.53
C GLU A 83 15.43 -12.87 5.83
N LEU A 84 15.38 -11.77 6.59
CA LEU A 84 15.32 -10.42 6.03
C LEU A 84 16.59 -10.06 5.25
N ILE A 85 17.76 -10.54 5.66
CA ILE A 85 19.02 -10.35 4.92
C ILE A 85 19.00 -11.20 3.63
N TRP A 86 18.59 -12.47 3.69
CA TRP A 86 18.47 -13.32 2.49
C TRP A 86 17.54 -12.72 1.45
N ALA A 87 16.38 -12.22 1.89
CA ALA A 87 15.38 -11.55 1.08
C ALA A 87 15.82 -10.16 0.56
N ARG A 88 16.98 -9.66 1.02
CA ARG A 88 17.51 -8.31 0.74
C ARG A 88 16.64 -7.16 1.24
N TYR A 89 15.82 -7.40 2.26
CA TYR A 89 15.14 -6.33 3.00
C TYR A 89 16.09 -5.62 3.97
N LEU A 90 17.18 -6.31 4.38
CA LEU A 90 18.30 -5.76 5.14
C LEU A 90 19.64 -5.99 4.40
N PRO A 91 20.62 -5.09 4.56
CA PRO A 91 21.94 -5.25 3.97
C PRO A 91 22.74 -6.36 4.66
N ASN A 92 23.41 -7.22 3.87
CA ASN A 92 24.32 -8.22 4.41
C ASN A 92 25.58 -7.55 5.00
N ASN A 93 26.17 -8.14 6.05
CA ASN A 93 27.39 -7.65 6.73
C ASN A 93 27.30 -6.21 7.27
N ALA A 94 26.09 -5.72 7.54
CA ALA A 94 25.88 -4.35 8.03
C ALA A 94 24.86 -4.24 9.17
N VAL A 95 24.20 -5.35 9.55
CA VAL A 95 23.27 -5.40 10.67
C VAL A 95 24.03 -5.87 11.92
N PRO A 96 24.12 -5.05 12.99
CA PRO A 96 24.78 -5.46 14.23
C PRO A 96 24.00 -6.56 14.95
N GLU A 97 24.69 -7.46 15.65
CA GLU A 97 24.05 -8.50 16.49
C GLU A 97 23.13 -7.94 17.58
N SER A 98 23.40 -6.71 18.07
CA SER A 98 22.54 -6.04 19.05
C SER A 98 21.09 -5.88 18.56
N ARG A 99 20.85 -5.88 17.23
CA ARG A 99 19.50 -5.84 16.67
C ARG A 99 18.70 -7.08 16.98
N THR A 100 19.34 -8.23 17.16
CA THR A 100 18.68 -9.46 17.60
C THR A 100 18.13 -9.30 19.01
N ILE A 101 18.88 -8.63 19.89
CA ILE A 101 18.46 -8.34 21.27
C ILE A 101 17.26 -7.38 21.28
N ASP A 102 17.30 -6.33 20.45
CA ASP A 102 16.18 -5.38 20.31
C ASP A 102 14.89 -6.12 19.89
N VAL A 103 14.99 -7.00 18.89
CA VAL A 103 13.84 -7.78 18.40
C VAL A 103 13.35 -8.78 19.45
N GLU A 104 14.25 -9.50 20.11
CA GLU A 104 13.92 -10.44 21.19
C GLU A 104 13.14 -9.74 22.32
N ALA A 105 13.59 -8.56 22.75
CA ALA A 105 12.91 -7.76 23.76
C ALA A 105 11.49 -7.37 23.34
N ILE A 106 11.29 -7.02 22.06
CA ILE A 106 9.96 -6.74 21.51
C ILE A 106 9.09 -8.00 21.56
N LEU A 107 9.58 -9.15 21.08
CA LEU A 107 8.82 -10.41 21.09
C LEU A 107 8.38 -10.80 22.52
N ASN A 108 9.29 -10.69 23.49
CA ASN A 108 9.01 -10.96 24.90
C ASN A 108 7.89 -10.04 25.43
N LYS A 109 7.94 -8.74 25.11
CA LYS A 109 6.91 -7.77 25.53
C LYS A 109 5.50 -8.14 25.04
N TYR A 110 5.38 -8.67 23.83
CA TYR A 110 4.07 -9.04 23.27
C TYR A 110 3.53 -10.38 23.79
N GLY A 111 4.35 -11.20 24.45
CA GLY A 111 3.95 -12.52 24.95
C GLY A 111 2.73 -12.48 25.88
N GLU A 112 2.69 -11.51 26.80
CA GLU A 112 1.57 -11.35 27.74
C GLU A 112 0.25 -11.00 27.04
N LEU A 113 0.31 -10.19 25.98
CA LEU A 113 -0.87 -9.84 25.19
C LEU A 113 -1.44 -11.07 24.47
N PHE A 114 -0.57 -11.96 23.95
CA PHE A 114 -1.00 -13.21 23.33
C PHE A 114 -1.65 -14.18 24.33
N LEU A 115 -1.09 -14.28 25.54
CA LEU A 115 -1.69 -15.10 26.60
C LEU A 115 -3.10 -14.63 26.96
N GLN A 116 -3.29 -13.30 27.08
CA GLN A 116 -4.62 -12.76 27.32
C GLN A 116 -5.58 -12.97 26.14
N ALA A 117 -5.09 -12.84 24.91
CA ALA A 117 -5.91 -13.09 23.72
C ALA A 117 -6.36 -14.56 23.64
N ASP A 118 -5.51 -15.51 24.04
CA ASP A 118 -5.81 -16.93 24.06
C ASP A 118 -6.96 -17.29 25.03
N GLY A 119 -7.07 -16.56 26.14
CA GLY A 119 -8.17 -16.71 27.10
C GLY A 119 -9.49 -16.04 26.67
N SER A 120 -9.49 -15.30 25.56
CA SER A 120 -10.66 -14.54 25.09
C SER A 120 -11.51 -15.32 24.08
N SER A 121 -12.83 -15.11 24.10
CA SER A 121 -13.73 -15.57 23.03
C SER A 121 -13.42 -14.95 21.66
N ARG A 122 -12.63 -13.87 21.61
CA ARG A 122 -12.19 -13.15 20.40
C ARG A 122 -10.75 -13.46 20.01
N LYS A 123 -10.22 -14.62 20.41
CA LYS A 123 -8.82 -15.06 20.19
C LYS A 123 -8.31 -14.74 18.77
N GLU A 124 -9.02 -15.17 17.73
CA GLU A 124 -8.54 -14.99 16.35
C GLU A 124 -8.38 -13.51 15.95
N GLU A 125 -9.35 -12.66 16.33
CA GLU A 125 -9.32 -11.23 16.03
C GLU A 125 -8.18 -10.53 16.79
N LEU A 126 -8.06 -10.81 18.09
CA LEU A 126 -7.06 -10.20 18.96
C LEU A 126 -5.65 -10.65 18.60
N SER A 127 -5.42 -11.95 18.39
CA SER A 127 -4.11 -12.47 17.98
C SER A 127 -3.69 -11.93 16.61
N ALA A 128 -4.62 -11.79 15.66
CA ALA A 128 -4.32 -11.17 14.37
C ALA A 128 -3.95 -9.68 14.51
N TRP A 129 -4.56 -8.97 15.46
CA TRP A 129 -4.27 -7.57 15.76
C TRP A 129 -2.94 -7.39 16.50
N ILE A 130 -2.66 -8.20 17.52
CA ILE A 130 -1.37 -8.20 18.23
C ILE A 130 -0.23 -8.47 17.24
N MET A 131 -0.42 -9.42 16.32
CA MET A 131 0.54 -9.72 15.27
C MET A 131 0.79 -8.52 14.35
N ASP A 132 -0.22 -7.69 14.07
CA ASP A 132 -0.06 -6.45 13.32
C ASP A 132 0.77 -5.39 14.08
N LEU A 133 0.54 -5.26 15.40
CA LEU A 133 1.30 -4.35 16.25
C LEU A 133 2.77 -4.78 16.34
N MET A 134 3.00 -6.04 16.70
CA MET A 134 4.32 -6.63 16.89
C MET A 134 5.15 -6.56 15.61
N SER A 135 4.60 -6.97 14.46
CA SER A 135 5.33 -6.91 13.19
C SER A 135 5.67 -5.48 12.75
N THR A 136 4.84 -4.49 13.08
CA THR A 136 5.13 -3.08 12.81
C THR A 136 6.23 -2.56 13.72
N GLU A 137 6.18 -2.90 15.01
CA GLU A 137 7.19 -2.45 15.97
C GLU A 137 8.57 -3.01 15.67
N VAL A 138 8.64 -4.31 15.33
CA VAL A 138 9.88 -4.96 14.88
C VAL A 138 10.41 -4.28 13.61
N GLU A 139 9.54 -3.91 12.67
CA GLU A 139 9.96 -3.21 11.45
C GLU A 139 10.59 -1.84 11.75
N TYR A 140 10.03 -1.09 12.70
CA TYR A 140 10.58 0.19 13.15
C TYR A 140 11.85 0.07 14.00
N ALA A 141 12.02 -1.04 14.72
CA ALA A 141 13.28 -1.31 15.42
C ALA A 141 14.42 -1.60 14.42
N LEU A 142 14.11 -2.30 13.33
CA LEU A 142 15.08 -2.68 12.30
C LEU A 142 15.35 -1.57 11.28
N SER A 143 14.41 -0.65 11.08
CA SER A 143 14.52 0.47 10.14
C SER A 143 14.06 1.76 10.79
N ASP A 144 14.97 2.73 10.90
CA ASP A 144 14.69 4.03 11.50
C ASP A 144 13.50 4.75 10.80
N PRO A 145 12.36 4.95 11.49
CA PRO A 145 11.20 5.63 10.92
C PRO A 145 11.33 7.17 11.01
N SER A 146 12.41 7.71 11.58
CA SER A 146 12.54 9.14 11.92
C SER A 146 12.28 10.08 10.75
N LYS A 147 12.79 9.74 9.56
CA LYS A 147 12.62 10.53 8.33
C LYS A 147 11.16 10.58 7.89
N GLU A 148 10.46 9.45 7.95
CA GLU A 148 9.04 9.34 7.61
C GLU A 148 8.19 10.08 8.65
N GLU A 149 8.45 9.86 9.94
CA GLU A 149 7.74 10.52 11.05
C GLU A 149 7.93 12.03 11.04
N ALA A 150 9.12 12.53 10.67
CA ALA A 150 9.38 13.95 10.52
C ALA A 150 8.49 14.56 9.41
N LEU A 151 8.37 13.87 8.27
CA LEU A 151 7.53 14.32 7.16
C LEU A 151 6.04 14.34 7.55
N ILE A 152 5.59 13.29 8.23
CA ILE A 152 4.23 13.17 8.74
C ILE A 152 3.94 14.28 9.75
N SER A 153 4.84 14.51 10.70
CA SER A 153 4.68 15.53 11.74
C SER A 153 4.57 16.92 11.12
N TYR A 154 5.43 17.21 10.14
CA TYR A 154 5.37 18.45 9.37
C TYR A 154 4.03 18.58 8.63
N ALA A 155 3.60 17.52 7.94
CA ALA A 155 2.36 17.55 7.19
C ALA A 155 1.12 17.72 8.08
N TYR A 156 1.07 16.97 9.18
CA TYR A 156 0.03 17.10 10.20
C TYR A 156 -0.02 18.52 10.75
N GLY A 157 1.13 19.13 11.10
CA GLY A 157 1.22 20.50 11.57
C GLY A 157 0.67 21.52 10.56
N VAL A 158 1.03 21.38 9.27
CA VAL A 158 0.50 22.24 8.20
C VAL A 158 -1.01 22.10 8.07
N PHE A 159 -1.54 20.87 8.04
CA PHE A 159 -2.98 20.68 7.97
C PHE A 159 -3.68 21.22 9.21
N LYS A 160 -3.19 20.93 10.42
CA LYS A 160 -3.78 21.42 11.67
C LYS A 160 -3.88 22.95 11.70
N LYS A 161 -2.88 23.65 11.14
CA LYS A 161 -2.85 25.12 11.05
C LYS A 161 -3.80 25.71 10.00
N HIS A 162 -3.95 25.04 8.84
CA HIS A 162 -4.61 25.64 7.66
C HIS A 162 -5.93 24.97 7.25
N LEU A 163 -6.26 23.81 7.81
CA LEU A 163 -7.47 23.06 7.48
C LEU A 163 -8.69 23.65 8.19
N VAL A 164 -9.67 24.09 7.40
CA VAL A 164 -10.99 24.45 7.90
C VAL A 164 -11.97 23.32 7.65
N TRP A 165 -12.57 22.81 8.73
CA TRP A 165 -13.58 21.76 8.70
C TRP A 165 -14.97 22.35 8.45
N GLU A 166 -15.45 22.26 7.22
CA GLU A 166 -16.79 22.71 6.83
C GLU A 166 -17.76 21.51 6.68
N THR A 167 -17.77 20.66 7.69
CA THR A 167 -18.61 19.46 7.74
C THR A 167 -18.80 19.00 9.18
N LYS A 168 -19.95 18.38 9.44
CA LYS A 168 -20.28 17.75 10.74
C LYS A 168 -20.10 16.23 10.73
N ILE A 169 -19.53 15.66 9.67
CA ILE A 169 -19.32 14.19 9.58
C ILE A 169 -18.25 13.67 10.54
N VAL A 170 -17.33 14.54 10.95
CA VAL A 170 -16.31 14.26 11.95
C VAL A 170 -16.62 15.17 13.12
N GLU A 171 -16.90 14.57 14.27
CA GLU A 171 -17.06 15.30 15.52
C GLU A 171 -15.75 16.01 15.87
N GLU A 172 -15.84 17.13 16.57
CA GLU A 172 -14.66 17.95 16.83
C GLU A 172 -13.56 17.18 17.59
N ARG A 173 -13.96 16.33 18.54
CA ARG A 173 -13.05 15.45 19.30
C ARG A 173 -12.27 14.47 18.44
N ASP A 174 -12.82 14.04 17.30
CA ASP A 174 -12.21 13.02 16.43
C ASP A 174 -11.37 13.66 15.30
N ARG A 175 -11.45 14.98 15.09
CA ARG A 175 -10.79 15.66 13.96
C ARG A 175 -9.29 15.43 13.93
N ASP A 176 -8.63 15.51 15.09
CA ASP A 176 -7.18 15.38 15.18
C ASP A 176 -6.72 13.95 14.87
N VAL A 177 -7.38 12.94 15.44
CA VAL A 177 -7.07 11.52 15.18
C VAL A 177 -7.39 11.15 13.73
N GLN A 178 -8.52 11.61 13.19
CA GLN A 178 -8.90 11.34 11.80
C GLN A 178 -7.96 12.03 10.80
N LEU A 179 -7.48 13.24 11.12
CA LEU A 179 -6.46 13.92 10.33
C LEU A 179 -5.13 13.16 10.38
N TYR A 180 -4.69 12.74 11.57
CA TYR A 180 -3.47 11.96 11.77
C TYR A 180 -3.51 10.66 10.94
N ILE A 181 -4.59 9.88 11.05
CA ILE A 181 -4.80 8.67 10.25
C ILE A 181 -4.77 8.99 8.75
N ALA A 182 -5.42 10.07 8.32
CA ALA A 182 -5.45 10.46 6.91
C ALA A 182 -4.07 10.86 6.38
N VAL A 183 -3.25 11.55 7.19
CA VAL A 183 -1.86 11.92 6.85
C VAL A 183 -1.01 10.66 6.70
N PHE A 184 -1.04 9.74 7.67
CA PHE A 184 -0.32 8.46 7.59
C PHE A 184 -0.70 7.66 6.34
N ARG A 185 -2.01 7.50 6.06
CA ARG A 185 -2.49 6.77 4.88
C ARG A 185 -2.09 7.42 3.56
N SER A 186 -2.06 8.75 3.52
CA SER A 186 -1.95 9.49 2.28
C SER A 186 -0.51 9.83 1.88
N ILE A 187 0.31 10.16 2.87
CA ILE A 187 1.69 10.66 2.67
C ILE A 187 2.70 9.55 2.91
N ALA A 188 2.56 8.83 4.01
CA ALA A 188 3.40 7.68 4.37
C ALA A 188 2.98 6.37 3.70
N LYS A 189 1.79 6.34 3.09
CA LYS A 189 1.21 5.13 2.49
C LYS A 189 1.04 3.97 3.48
N ALA A 190 0.88 4.29 4.78
CA ALA A 190 0.68 3.32 5.82
C ALA A 190 -0.50 2.36 5.52
N ASN A 191 -0.23 1.06 5.61
CA ASN A 191 -1.21 -0.02 5.56
C ASN A 191 -1.99 -0.12 6.89
N ILE A 192 -2.94 -1.06 6.96
CA ILE A 192 -3.79 -1.26 8.14
C ILE A 192 -3.02 -1.62 9.42
N SER A 193 -2.01 -2.50 9.35
CA SER A 193 -1.17 -2.90 10.48
C SER A 193 -0.39 -1.70 11.04
N THR A 194 0.23 -0.91 10.16
CA THR A 194 0.97 0.29 10.57
C THR A 194 0.04 1.34 11.19
N LEU A 195 -1.16 1.51 10.66
CA LEU A 195 -2.16 2.41 11.27
C LEU A 195 -2.61 1.91 12.64
N ARG A 196 -2.85 0.61 12.80
CA ARG A 196 -3.21 -0.01 14.08
C ARG A 196 -2.16 0.31 15.13
N PHE A 197 -0.89 0.10 14.80
CA PHE A 197 0.22 0.44 15.66
C PHE A 197 0.30 1.94 15.96
N LYS A 198 0.26 2.80 14.94
CA LYS A 198 0.39 4.25 15.15
C LYS A 198 -0.77 4.87 15.91
N VAL A 199 -2.00 4.38 15.73
CA VAL A 199 -3.17 4.84 16.52
C VAL A 199 -3.08 4.30 17.94
N PHE A 200 -2.65 3.04 18.13
CA PHE A 200 -2.39 2.49 19.46
C PHE A 200 -1.33 3.30 20.22
N SER A 201 -0.21 3.66 19.59
CA SER A 201 0.84 4.48 20.20
C SER A 201 0.41 5.92 20.54
N LEU A 202 -0.70 6.43 19.97
CA LEU A 202 -1.27 7.71 20.42
C LEU A 202 -1.89 7.60 21.82
N TYR A 203 -2.48 6.45 22.14
CA TYR A 203 -3.06 6.18 23.46
C TYR A 203 -2.00 5.72 24.46
N TYR A 204 -0.98 5.00 23.99
CA TYR A 204 0.10 4.44 24.82
C TYR A 204 1.48 4.89 24.30
N PRO A 205 1.86 6.17 24.47
CA PRO A 205 3.11 6.72 23.91
C PRO A 205 4.36 6.06 24.50
N ASP A 206 4.30 5.62 25.76
CA ASP A 206 5.43 4.97 26.43
C ASP A 206 5.65 3.51 26.02
N TRP A 207 4.74 2.91 25.23
CA TRP A 207 4.84 1.51 24.80
C TRP A 207 6.16 1.19 24.09
N THR A 208 6.64 2.10 23.24
CA THR A 208 7.88 1.91 22.47
C THR A 208 9.11 2.45 23.19
N THR A 209 8.96 3.54 23.95
CA THR A 209 10.10 4.27 24.51
C THR A 209 10.49 3.82 25.91
N LYS A 210 9.51 3.46 26.74
CA LYS A 210 9.70 3.10 28.15
C LYS A 210 8.66 2.06 28.60
N PRO A 211 8.63 0.86 27.99
CA PRO A 211 7.68 -0.16 28.42
C PRO A 211 8.05 -0.64 29.83
N THR A 212 7.18 -0.40 30.81
CA THR A 212 7.28 -1.00 32.14
C THR A 212 6.43 -2.27 32.20
N PRO A 213 6.77 -3.27 33.05
CA PRO A 213 5.95 -4.46 33.23
C PRO A 213 4.49 -4.12 33.61
N GLU A 214 4.29 -3.08 34.42
CA GLU A 214 2.96 -2.63 34.84
C GLU A 214 2.14 -2.12 33.66
N LEU A 215 2.77 -1.36 32.74
CA LEU A 215 2.12 -0.88 31.52
C LEU A 215 1.72 -2.04 30.60
N VAL A 216 2.59 -3.05 30.45
CA VAL A 216 2.30 -4.24 29.65
C VAL A 216 1.11 -4.99 30.24
N HIS A 217 1.10 -5.19 31.56
CA HIS A 217 0.01 -5.84 32.27
C HIS A 217 -1.32 -5.06 32.17
N GLU A 218 -1.28 -3.72 32.29
CA GLU A 218 -2.46 -2.87 32.11
C GLU A 218 -3.06 -3.02 30.71
N ILE A 219 -2.21 -2.98 29.68
CA ILE A 219 -2.63 -3.12 28.29
C ILE A 219 -3.18 -4.53 28.02
N ALA A 220 -2.53 -5.56 28.55
CA ALA A 220 -3.03 -6.93 28.46
C ALA A 220 -4.44 -7.04 29.06
N ASN A 221 -4.64 -6.58 30.31
CA ASN A 221 -5.94 -6.68 30.97
C ASN A 221 -7.07 -5.91 30.24
N ASN A 222 -6.73 -4.84 29.52
CA ASN A 222 -7.69 -4.01 28.78
C ASN A 222 -7.71 -4.28 27.25
N LEU A 223 -7.08 -5.37 26.80
CA LEU A 223 -6.79 -5.64 25.38
C LEU A 223 -8.00 -5.49 24.45
N ALA A 224 -9.15 -6.06 24.82
CA ALA A 224 -10.36 -6.01 24.00
C ALA A 224 -10.91 -4.58 23.84
N LEU A 225 -10.91 -3.80 24.94
CA LEU A 225 -11.35 -2.41 24.93
C LEU A 225 -10.43 -1.53 24.08
N ILE A 226 -9.11 -1.74 24.20
CA ILE A 226 -8.11 -1.03 23.39
C ILE A 226 -8.29 -1.38 21.92
N TYR A 227 -8.45 -2.67 21.61
CA TYR A 227 -8.73 -3.13 20.25
C TYR A 227 -9.95 -2.43 19.66
N ASP A 228 -11.09 -2.42 20.36
CA ASP A 228 -12.33 -1.82 19.86
C ASP A 228 -12.19 -0.30 19.69
N THR A 229 -11.47 0.37 20.59
CA THR A 229 -11.17 1.81 20.50
C THR A 229 -10.33 2.14 19.26
N VAL A 230 -9.25 1.38 19.04
CA VAL A 230 -8.35 1.57 17.89
C VAL A 230 -9.07 1.22 16.58
N GLN A 231 -9.79 0.10 16.52
CA GLN A 231 -10.57 -0.27 15.34
C GLN A 231 -11.68 0.74 15.06
N GLY A 232 -12.35 1.27 16.08
CA GLY A 232 -13.40 2.30 15.91
C GLY A 232 -12.87 3.56 15.21
N GLN A 233 -11.68 4.02 15.59
CA GLN A 233 -11.03 5.16 14.93
C GLN A 233 -10.57 4.83 13.50
N ILE A 234 -10.04 3.63 13.29
CA ILE A 234 -9.57 3.18 11.98
C ILE A 234 -10.72 2.93 11.01
N LEU A 235 -11.87 2.43 11.48
CA LEU A 235 -13.04 2.14 10.65
C LEU A 235 -14.06 3.28 10.65
N HIS A 236 -13.66 4.46 11.12
CA HIS A 236 -14.55 5.59 11.25
C HIS A 236 -15.23 5.94 9.91
N PRO A 237 -16.56 6.22 9.87
CA PRO A 237 -17.31 6.41 8.62
C PRO A 237 -16.78 7.53 7.71
N ALA A 238 -16.08 8.52 8.28
CA ALA A 238 -15.50 9.63 7.54
C ALA A 238 -14.10 9.35 6.99
N GLN A 239 -13.41 8.29 7.44
CA GLN A 239 -11.99 8.07 7.21
C GLN A 239 -11.63 8.09 5.71
N GLU A 240 -12.39 7.38 4.87
CA GLU A 240 -12.18 7.36 3.40
C GLU A 240 -12.39 8.73 2.72
N ARG A 241 -13.19 9.61 3.32
CA ARG A 241 -13.42 10.96 2.79
C ARG A 241 -12.29 11.90 3.18
N VAL A 242 -11.84 11.82 4.44
CA VAL A 242 -10.72 12.61 4.96
C VAL A 242 -9.42 12.19 4.27
N MET A 243 -9.15 10.88 4.16
CA MET A 243 -7.99 10.35 3.43
C MET A 243 -7.94 10.83 1.99
N ARG A 244 -9.02 10.71 1.20
CA ARG A 244 -9.04 11.20 -0.19
C ARG A 244 -8.81 12.70 -0.30
N PHE A 245 -9.25 13.47 0.69
CA PHE A 245 -8.98 14.90 0.74
C PHE A 245 -7.51 15.20 1.01
N VAL A 246 -6.93 14.60 2.06
CA VAL A 246 -5.51 14.77 2.42
C VAL A 246 -4.60 14.29 1.29
N ARG A 247 -4.89 13.14 0.68
CA ARG A 247 -4.18 12.56 -0.46
C ARG A 247 -3.99 13.51 -1.63
N LYS A 248 -4.95 14.42 -1.86
CA LYS A 248 -4.84 15.44 -2.92
C LYS A 248 -3.60 16.33 -2.74
N TYR A 249 -3.18 16.58 -1.50
CA TYR A 249 -2.07 17.47 -1.16
C TYR A 249 -0.75 16.74 -0.89
N SER A 250 -0.71 15.39 -0.95
CA SER A 250 0.52 14.61 -0.68
C SER A 250 1.72 15.08 -1.50
N ILE A 251 1.49 15.48 -2.76
CA ILE A 251 2.54 15.98 -3.65
C ILE A 251 3.29 17.20 -3.08
N LEU A 252 2.65 18.05 -2.27
CA LEU A 252 3.32 19.22 -1.68
C LEU A 252 4.41 18.78 -0.71
N PHE A 253 4.08 17.83 0.17
CA PHE A 253 4.99 17.33 1.19
C PHE A 253 6.13 16.51 0.57
N TRP A 254 5.83 15.63 -0.38
CA TRP A 254 6.87 14.89 -1.09
C TRP A 254 7.77 15.79 -1.93
N THR A 255 7.26 16.91 -2.46
CA THR A 255 8.10 17.87 -3.18
C THR A 255 9.11 18.50 -2.24
N ILE A 256 8.70 18.89 -1.02
CA ILE A 256 9.63 19.41 0.00
C ILE A 256 10.64 18.34 0.42
N GLU A 257 10.17 17.12 0.69
CA GLU A 257 11.04 16.00 1.04
C GLU A 257 12.12 15.77 -0.04
N ASP A 258 11.72 15.72 -1.31
CA ASP A 258 12.62 15.56 -2.44
C ASP A 258 13.58 16.77 -2.60
N MET A 259 13.10 18.00 -2.33
CA MET A 259 13.96 19.18 -2.36
C MET A 259 15.07 19.12 -1.31
N ILE A 260 14.73 18.69 -0.09
CA ILE A 260 15.68 18.50 1.00
C ILE A 260 16.64 17.35 0.66
N LYS A 261 16.14 16.21 0.16
CA LYS A 261 16.96 15.05 -0.19
C LYS A 261 17.90 15.29 -1.39
N ASP A 262 17.48 16.08 -2.39
CA ASP A 262 18.30 16.38 -3.59
C ASP A 262 19.51 17.25 -3.25
N ASP A 263 19.38 18.21 -2.32
CA ASP A 263 20.53 18.96 -1.80
C ASP A 263 20.24 19.54 -0.39
N PRO A 264 20.60 18.81 0.68
CA PRO A 264 20.31 19.27 2.05
C PRO A 264 21.04 20.55 2.43
N LYS A 265 22.25 20.78 1.90
CA LYS A 265 23.10 21.91 2.30
C LYS A 265 22.59 23.24 1.74
N THR A 266 22.12 23.23 0.50
CA THR A 266 21.65 24.46 -0.16
C THR A 266 20.16 24.73 0.06
N PHE A 267 19.42 23.80 0.68
CA PHE A 267 17.98 23.94 0.90
C PHE A 267 17.59 25.28 1.53
N VAL A 268 18.30 25.74 2.56
CA VAL A 268 18.03 27.03 3.23
C VAL A 268 18.25 28.22 2.27
N ASN A 269 19.28 28.16 1.43
CA ASN A 269 19.54 29.19 0.41
C ASN A 269 18.44 29.19 -0.67
N VAL A 270 17.95 28.01 -1.05
CA VAL A 270 16.84 27.85 -2.00
C VAL A 270 15.55 28.46 -1.46
N LEU A 271 15.29 28.42 -0.15
CA LEU A 271 14.12 29.09 0.45
C LEU A 271 14.24 30.63 0.45
N SER A 272 15.45 31.16 0.40
CA SER A 272 15.71 32.61 0.50
C SER A 272 15.56 33.31 -0.85
N ASP A 273 15.74 32.59 -1.96
CA ASP A 273 15.62 33.10 -3.33
C ASP A 273 14.38 32.51 -4.03
N PRO A 274 13.35 33.33 -4.32
CA PRO A 274 12.13 32.87 -4.97
C PRO A 274 12.34 32.20 -6.34
N ASP A 275 13.31 32.64 -7.14
CA ASP A 275 13.54 32.09 -8.47
C ASP A 275 14.34 30.79 -8.41
N MET A 276 15.27 30.65 -7.45
CA MET A 276 15.85 29.34 -7.13
C MET A 276 14.80 28.37 -6.61
N PHE A 277 13.90 28.81 -5.73
CA PHE A 277 12.80 28.00 -5.20
C PHE A 277 11.93 27.42 -6.32
N LYS A 278 11.46 28.28 -7.24
CA LYS A 278 10.64 27.89 -8.40
C LYS A 278 11.36 26.89 -9.31
N ARG A 279 12.62 27.15 -9.64
CA ARG A 279 13.43 26.26 -10.49
C ARG A 279 13.62 24.90 -9.84
N LYS A 280 13.91 24.86 -8.52
CA LYS A 280 14.06 23.61 -7.77
C LYS A 280 12.76 22.81 -7.70
N ILE A 281 11.61 23.46 -7.42
CA ILE A 281 10.29 22.82 -7.44
C ILE A 281 10.06 22.14 -8.80
N ARG A 282 10.25 22.88 -9.89
CA ARG A 282 10.02 22.35 -11.25
C ARG A 282 10.88 21.12 -11.53
N LYS A 283 12.19 21.18 -11.24
CA LYS A 283 13.12 20.05 -11.41
C LYS A 283 12.65 18.80 -10.66
N VAL A 284 12.29 18.97 -9.40
CA VAL A 284 11.90 17.87 -8.51
C VAL A 284 10.57 17.24 -8.94
N VAL A 285 9.56 18.07 -9.25
CA VAL A 285 8.24 17.63 -9.68
C VAL A 285 8.30 16.90 -11.03
N GLU A 286 9.07 17.41 -12.00
CA GLU A 286 9.28 16.76 -13.30
C GLU A 286 9.97 15.39 -13.15
N ASN A 287 10.95 15.29 -12.25
CA ASN A 287 11.58 13.99 -11.93
C ASN A 287 10.59 13.01 -11.32
N ARG A 288 9.71 13.48 -10.44
CA ARG A 288 8.65 12.66 -9.83
C ARG A 288 7.64 12.17 -10.86
N TYR A 289 7.24 13.01 -11.81
CA TYR A 289 6.38 12.59 -12.94
C TYR A 289 7.05 11.54 -13.81
N ARG A 290 8.34 11.70 -14.11
CA ARG A 290 9.12 10.72 -14.87
C ARG A 290 9.15 9.36 -14.16
N LYS A 291 9.50 9.35 -12.86
CA LYS A 291 9.50 8.13 -12.03
C LYS A 291 8.11 7.48 -11.99
N PHE A 292 7.05 8.27 -11.84
CA PHE A 292 5.67 7.79 -11.88
C PHE A 292 5.35 7.11 -13.22
N HIS A 293 5.65 7.75 -14.36
CA HIS A 293 5.39 7.16 -15.68
C HIS A 293 6.17 5.86 -15.91
N THR A 294 7.43 5.79 -15.48
CA THR A 294 8.22 4.55 -15.58
C THR A 294 7.62 3.43 -14.72
N ARG A 295 7.25 3.71 -13.47
CA ARG A 295 6.61 2.73 -12.59
C ARG A 295 5.24 2.29 -13.13
N LEU A 296 4.42 3.25 -13.58
CA LEU A 296 3.10 3.02 -14.16
C LEU A 296 3.17 2.10 -15.38
N ARG A 297 4.09 2.35 -16.32
CA ARG A 297 4.28 1.48 -17.50
C ARG A 297 4.63 0.06 -17.10
N LYS A 298 5.56 -0.13 -16.16
CA LYS A 298 5.92 -1.46 -15.65
C LYS A 298 4.74 -2.17 -15.01
N THR A 299 3.91 -1.46 -14.24
CA THR A 299 2.70 -2.03 -13.63
C THR A 299 1.67 -2.43 -14.68
N ILE A 300 1.43 -1.60 -15.69
CA ILE A 300 0.49 -1.92 -16.78
C ILE A 300 0.98 -3.14 -17.57
N ILE A 301 2.24 -3.16 -18.00
CA ILE A 301 2.80 -4.29 -18.79
C ILE A 301 2.67 -5.61 -18.01
N ARG A 302 3.02 -5.61 -16.71
CA ARG A 302 2.88 -6.79 -15.85
C ARG A 302 1.42 -7.23 -15.72
N ALA A 303 0.50 -6.30 -15.46
CA ALA A 303 -0.92 -6.62 -15.32
C ALA A 303 -1.52 -7.15 -16.63
N VAL A 304 -1.15 -6.58 -17.77
CA VAL A 304 -1.55 -7.05 -19.11
C VAL A 304 -1.01 -8.45 -19.38
N GLY A 305 0.27 -8.71 -19.08
CA GLY A 305 0.88 -10.03 -19.27
C GLY A 305 0.26 -11.10 -18.38
N PHE A 306 0.05 -10.80 -17.09
CA PHE A 306 -0.65 -11.69 -16.17
C PHE A 306 -2.07 -12.00 -16.64
N LEU A 307 -2.82 -10.95 -17.03
CA LEU A 307 -4.20 -11.12 -17.47
C LEU A 307 -4.28 -11.97 -18.74
N LEU A 308 -3.40 -11.72 -19.71
CA LEU A 308 -3.30 -12.53 -20.93
C LEU A 308 -3.04 -14.01 -20.60
N LEU A 309 -2.06 -14.29 -19.73
CA LEU A 309 -1.74 -15.65 -19.33
C LEU A 309 -2.94 -16.35 -18.68
N THR A 310 -3.58 -15.70 -17.70
CA THR A 310 -4.74 -16.28 -17.01
C THR A 310 -5.94 -16.50 -17.94
N LYS A 311 -6.17 -15.58 -18.90
CA LYS A 311 -7.23 -15.71 -19.90
C LYS A 311 -6.97 -16.84 -20.87
N THR A 312 -5.74 -17.00 -21.34
CA THR A 312 -5.37 -18.13 -22.20
C THR A 312 -5.56 -19.46 -21.48
N ILE A 313 -5.13 -19.57 -20.21
CA ILE A 313 -5.32 -20.80 -19.42
C ILE A 313 -6.82 -21.10 -19.26
N LEU A 314 -7.62 -20.11 -18.87
CA LEU A 314 -9.07 -20.28 -18.72
C LEU A 314 -9.74 -20.71 -20.04
N ALA A 315 -9.36 -20.06 -21.13
CA ALA A 315 -9.86 -20.37 -22.47
C ALA A 315 -9.53 -21.82 -22.87
N LEU A 316 -8.32 -22.29 -22.60
CA LEU A 316 -7.91 -23.66 -22.95
C LEU A 316 -8.50 -24.74 -22.02
N VAL A 317 -8.68 -24.44 -20.73
CA VAL A 317 -9.12 -25.42 -19.73
C VAL A 317 -10.65 -25.51 -19.63
N ILE A 318 -11.37 -24.40 -19.88
CA ILE A 318 -12.82 -24.33 -19.66
C ILE A 318 -13.56 -24.01 -20.96
N GLU A 319 -13.22 -22.91 -21.63
CA GLU A 319 -14.03 -22.42 -22.76
C GLU A 319 -13.91 -23.32 -24.00
N LEU A 320 -12.69 -23.73 -24.37
CA LEU A 320 -12.41 -24.57 -25.53
C LEU A 320 -13.00 -25.99 -25.38
N PRO A 321 -12.84 -26.70 -24.24
CA PRO A 321 -13.49 -27.99 -24.06
C PRO A 321 -15.02 -27.88 -24.06
N TYR A 322 -15.59 -26.81 -23.51
CA TYR A 322 -17.03 -26.58 -23.54
C TYR A 322 -17.55 -26.41 -24.98
N GLU A 323 -16.88 -25.59 -25.78
CA GLU A 323 -17.22 -25.39 -27.19
C GLU A 323 -17.10 -26.68 -28.01
N TYR A 324 -16.02 -27.43 -27.80
CA TYR A 324 -15.76 -28.65 -28.57
C TYR A 324 -16.65 -29.83 -28.16
N PHE A 325 -16.86 -30.07 -26.86
CA PHE A 325 -17.56 -31.28 -26.38
C PHE A 325 -19.06 -31.10 -26.15
N ILE A 326 -19.54 -29.87 -25.93
CA ILE A 326 -20.95 -29.61 -25.58
C ILE A 326 -21.69 -28.91 -26.72
N LEU A 327 -21.04 -27.99 -27.43
CA LEU A 327 -21.67 -27.21 -28.49
C LEU A 327 -21.42 -27.75 -29.91
N ASP A 328 -20.52 -28.71 -30.07
CA ASP A 328 -20.08 -29.28 -31.36
C ASP A 328 -19.70 -28.20 -32.42
N ASP A 329 -19.27 -27.01 -31.96
CA ASP A 329 -18.96 -25.87 -32.81
C ASP A 329 -17.65 -25.23 -32.34
N SER A 330 -16.65 -25.19 -33.23
CA SER A 330 -15.31 -24.69 -32.93
C SER A 330 -15.08 -23.33 -33.57
N LYS A 331 -15.71 -22.29 -33.02
CA LYS A 331 -15.52 -20.91 -33.50
C LYS A 331 -14.31 -20.28 -32.80
N TYR A 332 -13.16 -20.33 -33.47
CA TYR A 332 -11.93 -19.73 -32.95
C TYR A 332 -11.97 -18.20 -32.82
N ALA A 333 -12.79 -17.50 -33.60
CA ALA A 333 -12.85 -16.04 -33.56
C ALA A 333 -13.35 -15.48 -32.20
N PRO A 334 -14.49 -15.94 -31.64
CA PRO A 334 -14.90 -15.62 -30.27
C PRO A 334 -13.82 -15.88 -29.22
N LEU A 335 -13.16 -17.04 -29.29
CA LEU A 335 -12.10 -17.43 -28.36
C LEU A 335 -10.92 -16.45 -28.40
N ILE A 336 -10.44 -16.10 -29.61
CA ILE A 336 -9.35 -15.14 -29.80
C ILE A 336 -9.74 -13.76 -29.25
N VAL A 337 -10.95 -13.29 -29.57
CA VAL A 337 -11.44 -11.99 -29.07
C VAL A 337 -11.51 -12.01 -27.54
N ASN A 338 -12.00 -13.08 -26.90
CA ASN A 338 -12.07 -13.19 -25.44
C ASN A 338 -10.70 -13.23 -24.76
N ILE A 339 -9.69 -13.81 -25.40
CA ILE A 339 -8.31 -13.83 -24.88
C ILE A 339 -7.67 -12.44 -24.95
N PHE A 340 -7.79 -11.73 -26.08
CA PHE A 340 -7.03 -10.50 -26.34
C PHE A 340 -7.75 -9.20 -25.97
N PHE A 341 -9.08 -9.16 -25.97
CA PHE A 341 -9.83 -7.92 -25.77
C PHE A 341 -9.53 -7.27 -24.41
N HIS A 342 -9.61 -8.02 -23.31
CA HIS A 342 -9.40 -7.49 -21.96
C HIS A 342 -7.96 -6.99 -21.72
N PRO A 343 -6.88 -7.73 -22.08
CA PRO A 343 -5.53 -7.21 -21.96
C PRO A 343 -5.30 -5.95 -22.81
N ILE A 344 -5.83 -5.91 -24.03
CA ILE A 344 -5.72 -4.73 -24.91
C ILE A 344 -6.45 -3.54 -24.28
N LEU A 345 -7.68 -3.73 -23.79
CA LEU A 345 -8.44 -2.69 -23.11
C LEU A 345 -7.66 -2.13 -21.91
N LEU A 346 -7.09 -3.00 -21.08
CA LEU A 346 -6.27 -2.59 -19.93
C LEU A 346 -5.04 -1.79 -20.37
N ALA A 347 -4.36 -2.22 -21.44
CA ALA A 347 -3.22 -1.51 -22.01
C ALA A 347 -3.63 -0.11 -22.49
N VAL A 348 -4.72 0.01 -23.24
CA VAL A 348 -5.24 1.29 -23.74
C VAL A 348 -5.61 2.22 -22.58
N VAL A 349 -6.38 1.74 -21.60
CA VAL A 349 -6.77 2.54 -20.43
C VAL A 349 -5.55 2.95 -19.61
N GLY A 350 -4.55 2.06 -19.47
CA GLY A 350 -3.33 2.33 -18.74
C GLY A 350 -2.42 3.35 -19.42
N PHE A 351 -2.12 3.17 -20.71
CA PHE A 351 -1.17 4.02 -21.44
C PHE A 351 -1.74 5.40 -21.78
N THR A 352 -3.06 5.58 -21.75
CA THR A 352 -3.71 6.89 -21.91
C THR A 352 -3.68 7.76 -20.64
N ILE A 353 -3.20 7.24 -19.51
CA ILE A 353 -3.07 8.02 -18.27
C ILE A 353 -2.03 9.12 -18.44
N ARG A 354 -2.50 10.38 -18.41
CA ARG A 354 -1.68 11.59 -18.43
C ARG A 354 -1.89 12.43 -17.16
N ILE A 355 -0.82 13.14 -16.77
CA ILE A 355 -0.82 14.20 -15.75
C ILE A 355 -0.93 15.53 -16.49
N PRO A 356 -1.84 16.45 -16.10
CA PRO A 356 -1.91 17.78 -16.68
C PRO A 356 -0.79 18.65 -16.11
N GLU A 357 0.45 18.47 -16.59
CA GLU A 357 1.67 18.98 -15.93
C GLU A 357 1.66 20.49 -15.71
N ARG A 358 1.44 21.32 -16.75
CA ARG A 358 1.48 22.79 -16.62
C ARG A 358 0.55 23.36 -15.53
N PRO A 359 -0.79 23.22 -15.64
CA PRO A 359 -1.69 23.79 -14.64
C PRO A 359 -1.54 23.13 -13.26
N ASN A 360 -0.98 21.92 -13.19
CA ASN A 360 -0.72 21.26 -11.92
C ASN A 360 0.56 21.78 -11.26
N ASN A 361 1.63 22.01 -12.03
CA ASN A 361 2.88 22.60 -11.55
C ASN A 361 2.65 24.01 -11.01
N ASP A 362 1.86 24.82 -11.70
CA ASP A 362 1.50 26.17 -11.26
C ASP A 362 0.78 26.14 -9.89
N LEU A 363 -0.13 25.18 -9.71
CA LEU A 363 -0.81 24.96 -8.42
C LEU A 363 0.14 24.45 -7.34
N ILE A 364 1.03 23.50 -7.65
CA ILE A 364 2.02 23.00 -6.69
C ILE A 364 2.90 24.16 -6.23
N GLN A 365 3.45 24.93 -7.16
CA GLN A 365 4.31 26.08 -6.89
C GLN A 365 3.58 27.10 -6.01
N LYS A 366 2.36 27.52 -6.40
CA LYS A 366 1.57 28.48 -5.62
C LYS A 366 1.32 28.01 -4.18
N ASN A 367 0.95 26.74 -3.99
CA ASN A 367 0.68 26.22 -2.64
C ASN A 367 1.97 26.08 -1.82
N LEU A 368 3.10 25.71 -2.44
CA LEU A 368 4.40 25.65 -1.75
C LEU A 368 4.91 27.04 -1.35
N GLU A 369 4.74 28.05 -2.21
CA GLU A 369 5.08 29.45 -1.88
C GLU A 369 4.25 29.95 -0.68
N ALA A 370 2.94 29.66 -0.64
CA ALA A 370 2.08 29.99 0.50
C ALA A 370 2.48 29.21 1.77
N MET A 371 2.78 27.92 1.64
CA MET A 371 3.07 27.02 2.77
C MET A 371 4.44 27.25 3.40
N VAL A 372 5.46 27.57 2.60
CA VAL A 372 6.86 27.67 3.05
C VAL A 372 7.33 29.11 3.21
N LEU A 373 6.95 30.00 2.28
CA LEU A 373 7.38 31.40 2.27
C LEU A 373 6.35 32.36 2.88
N GLY A 374 5.16 31.86 3.25
CA GLY A 374 4.05 32.70 3.72
C GLY A 374 3.49 33.64 2.65
N LYS A 375 3.81 33.40 1.36
CA LYS A 375 3.38 34.25 0.26
C LYS A 375 1.99 33.82 -0.24
N GLY A 376 0.96 34.45 0.32
CA GLY A 376 -0.44 34.21 -0.03
C GLY A 376 -1.18 33.27 0.92
N GLU A 377 -2.45 33.00 0.64
CA GLU A 377 -3.30 32.17 1.51
C GLU A 377 -3.35 30.70 1.06
N LEU A 378 -2.98 29.79 1.97
CA LEU A 378 -3.17 28.36 1.80
C LEU A 378 -4.61 27.96 2.19
N ASN A 379 -5.51 27.97 1.20
CA ASN A 379 -6.94 27.74 1.43
C ASN A 379 -7.32 26.25 1.39
N ILE A 380 -7.11 25.53 2.50
CA ILE A 380 -7.43 24.10 2.64
C ILE A 380 -8.80 23.96 3.33
N ARG A 381 -9.86 23.88 2.52
CA ARG A 381 -11.24 23.70 3.02
C ARG A 381 -11.76 22.31 2.76
N PHE A 382 -12.07 21.57 3.82
CA PHE A 382 -12.72 20.26 3.70
C PHE A 382 -14.24 20.42 3.74
N LYS A 383 -14.84 20.44 2.55
CA LYS A 383 -16.29 20.49 2.34
C LYS A 383 -16.78 19.16 1.80
N ILE A 384 -17.82 18.60 2.40
CA ILE A 384 -18.54 17.45 1.84
C ILE A 384 -19.83 17.95 1.21
N ARG A 385 -20.02 17.66 -0.08
CA ARG A 385 -21.31 17.89 -0.73
C ARG A 385 -22.33 16.91 -0.16
N LYS A 386 -23.48 17.41 0.30
CA LYS A 386 -24.59 16.54 0.71
C LYS A 386 -25.00 15.66 -0.47
N PRO A 387 -25.25 14.35 -0.25
CA PRO A 387 -25.76 13.50 -1.31
C PRO A 387 -27.11 14.05 -1.78
N TRP A 388 -27.23 14.34 -3.08
CA TRP A 388 -28.44 14.83 -3.73
C TRP A 388 -29.59 13.80 -3.78
N SER A 389 -29.36 12.58 -3.26
CA SER A 389 -30.15 11.38 -3.55
C SER A 389 -30.98 10.86 -2.38
N LYS A 390 -31.60 11.72 -1.57
CA LYS A 390 -32.57 11.28 -0.54
C LYS A 390 -34.02 11.49 -1.04
N GLY A 391 -34.91 10.55 -0.72
CA GLY A 391 -36.35 10.65 -1.05
C GLY A 391 -36.69 10.22 -2.49
N PHE A 392 -37.71 10.85 -3.09
CA PHE A 392 -38.18 10.53 -4.45
C PHE A 392 -37.08 10.70 -5.52
N LEU A 393 -36.29 11.77 -5.43
CA LEU A 393 -35.16 12.00 -6.35
C LEU A 393 -34.11 10.90 -6.27
N GLY A 394 -33.90 10.30 -5.09
CA GLY A 394 -33.03 9.13 -4.93
C GLY A 394 -33.54 7.93 -5.74
N ARG A 395 -34.84 7.62 -5.63
CA ARG A 395 -35.47 6.52 -6.39
C ARG A 395 -35.39 6.72 -7.90
N VAL A 396 -35.56 7.95 -8.38
CA VAL A 396 -35.40 8.27 -9.81
C VAL A 396 -33.95 8.04 -10.26
N ILE A 397 -32.97 8.45 -9.45
CA ILE A 397 -31.55 8.20 -9.73
C ILE A 397 -31.23 6.70 -9.76
N ASP A 398 -31.80 5.93 -8.82
CA ASP A 398 -31.61 4.47 -8.77
C ASP A 398 -32.23 3.78 -10.00
N LEU A 399 -33.40 4.23 -10.46
CA LEU A 399 -34.04 3.74 -11.68
C LEU A 399 -33.19 4.06 -12.93
N VAL A 400 -32.69 5.29 -13.04
CA VAL A 400 -31.79 5.68 -14.14
C VAL A 400 -30.50 4.87 -14.11
N TYR A 401 -29.96 4.61 -12.92
CA TYR A 401 -28.79 3.75 -12.77
C TYR A 401 -29.08 2.30 -13.19
N PHE A 402 -30.22 1.73 -12.77
CA PHE A 402 -30.64 0.40 -13.20
C PHE A 402 -30.83 0.31 -14.72
N ALA A 403 -31.50 1.30 -15.31
CA ALA A 403 -31.64 1.39 -16.77
C ALA A 403 -30.28 1.47 -17.47
N SER A 404 -29.34 2.26 -16.93
CA SER A 404 -27.97 2.33 -17.48
C SER A 404 -27.22 1.00 -17.37
N PHE A 405 -27.44 0.22 -16.30
CA PHE A 405 -26.86 -1.10 -16.10
C PHE A 405 -27.39 -2.09 -17.14
N VAL A 406 -28.72 -2.18 -17.28
CA VAL A 406 -29.37 -3.05 -18.27
C VAL A 406 -28.93 -2.67 -19.67
N PHE A 407 -28.89 -1.38 -19.98
CA PHE A 407 -28.42 -0.88 -21.28
C PHE A 407 -26.94 -1.23 -21.54
N SER A 408 -26.04 -1.02 -20.56
CA SER A 408 -24.61 -1.26 -20.77
C SER A 408 -24.29 -2.74 -21.00
N TYR A 409 -24.82 -3.63 -20.15
CA TYR A 409 -24.60 -5.08 -20.29
C TYR A 409 -25.38 -5.63 -21.49
N GLY A 410 -26.65 -5.27 -21.64
CA GLY A 410 -27.48 -5.71 -22.77
C GLY A 410 -26.89 -5.33 -24.14
N LEU A 411 -26.34 -4.12 -24.28
CA LEU A 411 -25.68 -3.71 -25.52
C LEU A 411 -24.42 -4.55 -25.81
N ILE A 412 -23.61 -4.85 -24.78
CA ILE A 412 -22.41 -5.67 -24.93
C ILE A 412 -22.80 -7.10 -25.29
N ALA A 413 -23.72 -7.71 -24.56
CA ALA A 413 -24.23 -9.04 -24.84
C ALA A 413 -24.83 -9.14 -26.25
N PHE A 414 -25.60 -8.14 -26.70
CA PHE A 414 -26.15 -8.08 -28.05
C PHE A 414 -25.05 -8.07 -29.12
N VAL A 415 -24.01 -7.24 -28.95
CA VAL A 415 -22.87 -7.17 -29.88
C VAL A 415 -22.10 -8.50 -29.90
N LEU A 416 -21.83 -9.10 -28.73
CA LEU A 416 -21.12 -10.38 -28.62
C LEU A 416 -21.91 -11.53 -29.24
N HIS A 417 -23.24 -11.56 -29.03
CA HIS A 417 -24.11 -12.53 -29.68
C HIS A 417 -24.06 -12.40 -31.21
N GLY A 418 -24.05 -11.16 -31.74
CA GLY A 418 -23.84 -10.90 -33.17
C GLY A 418 -22.47 -11.35 -33.70
N LEU A 419 -21.47 -11.48 -32.83
CA LEU A 419 -20.15 -12.03 -33.14
C LEU A 419 -20.06 -13.55 -32.94
N ASN A 420 -21.20 -14.23 -32.76
CA ASN A 420 -21.32 -15.68 -32.53
C ASN A 420 -20.70 -16.17 -31.22
N PHE A 421 -20.65 -15.35 -30.17
CA PHE A 421 -20.29 -15.83 -28.83
C PHE A 421 -21.41 -16.69 -28.26
N ASN A 422 -21.06 -17.83 -27.65
CA ASN A 422 -22.01 -18.60 -26.86
C ASN A 422 -22.32 -17.91 -25.52
N LEU A 423 -23.43 -18.30 -24.87
CA LEU A 423 -23.89 -17.70 -23.62
C LEU A 423 -22.82 -17.75 -22.51
N LEU A 424 -22.11 -18.87 -22.36
CA LEU A 424 -21.06 -19.02 -21.35
C LEU A 424 -19.92 -18.02 -21.58
N SER A 425 -19.50 -17.86 -22.83
CA SER A 425 -18.44 -16.92 -23.23
C SER A 425 -18.86 -15.46 -23.06
N ILE A 426 -20.14 -15.12 -23.32
CA ILE A 426 -20.69 -13.79 -23.04
C ILE A 426 -20.60 -13.49 -21.54
N ILE A 427 -21.05 -14.42 -20.69
CA ILE A 427 -21.01 -14.26 -19.22
C ILE A 427 -19.57 -14.05 -18.74
N PHE A 428 -18.62 -14.90 -19.19
CA PHE A 428 -17.21 -14.73 -18.84
C PHE A 428 -16.63 -13.42 -19.38
N PHE A 429 -16.96 -13.04 -20.61
CA PHE A 429 -16.49 -11.79 -21.20
C PHE A 429 -16.92 -10.58 -20.36
N GLU A 430 -18.20 -10.50 -19.98
CA GLU A 430 -18.74 -9.41 -19.16
C GLU A 430 -18.17 -9.39 -17.74
N PHE A 431 -17.98 -10.57 -17.14
CA PHE A 431 -17.32 -10.72 -15.84
C PHE A 431 -15.90 -10.13 -15.86
N PHE A 432 -15.08 -10.55 -16.82
CA PHE A 432 -13.70 -10.06 -16.95
C PHE A 432 -13.65 -8.59 -17.37
N LEU A 433 -14.59 -8.13 -18.20
CA LEU A 433 -14.70 -6.72 -18.58
C LEU A 433 -14.92 -5.85 -17.35
N SER A 434 -15.80 -6.29 -16.45
CA SER A 434 -16.06 -5.63 -15.17
C SER A 434 -14.79 -5.55 -14.32
N LEU A 435 -14.09 -6.68 -14.15
CA LEU A 435 -12.84 -6.76 -13.38
C LEU A 435 -11.74 -5.86 -13.96
N VAL A 436 -11.55 -5.88 -15.28
CA VAL A 436 -10.56 -5.07 -15.99
C VAL A 436 -10.88 -3.59 -15.93
N ALA A 437 -12.14 -3.20 -16.11
CA ALA A 437 -12.56 -1.82 -15.98
C ALA A 437 -12.28 -1.27 -14.57
N PHE A 438 -12.57 -2.07 -13.54
CA PHE A 438 -12.22 -1.72 -12.17
C PHE A 438 -10.70 -1.63 -11.95
N LEU A 439 -9.92 -2.57 -12.45
CA LEU A 439 -8.45 -2.55 -12.35
C LEU A 439 -7.86 -1.33 -13.08
N GLY A 440 -8.34 -1.01 -14.28
CA GLY A 440 -7.95 0.17 -15.04
C GLY A 440 -8.22 1.47 -14.27
N LEU A 441 -9.37 1.58 -13.60
CA LEU A 441 -9.64 2.69 -12.71
C LEU A 441 -8.74 2.72 -11.47
N LYS A 442 -8.46 1.57 -10.86
CA LYS A 442 -7.53 1.46 -9.73
C LYS A 442 -6.15 1.98 -10.13
N ILE A 443 -5.63 1.55 -11.28
CA ILE A 443 -4.37 2.04 -11.85
C ILE A 443 -4.45 3.55 -12.12
N ARG A 444 -5.53 4.04 -12.74
CA ARG A 444 -5.73 5.48 -12.99
C ARG A 444 -5.78 6.30 -11.70
N SER A 445 -6.32 5.75 -10.61
CA SER A 445 -6.41 6.44 -9.32
C SER A 445 -5.05 6.73 -8.69
N THR A 446 -4.00 5.98 -9.03
CA THR A 446 -2.63 6.21 -8.53
C THR A 446 -2.11 7.60 -8.88
N LYS A 447 -2.54 8.19 -10.00
CA LYS A 447 -2.13 9.56 -10.38
C LYS A 447 -2.69 10.64 -9.45
N GLN A 448 -3.74 10.35 -8.69
CA GLN A 448 -4.37 11.32 -7.78
C GLN A 448 -3.41 11.80 -6.70
N ASP A 449 -2.39 10.99 -6.39
CA ASP A 449 -1.29 11.33 -5.51
C ASP A 449 -0.43 12.51 -5.99
N LEU A 450 -0.46 12.80 -7.29
CA LEU A 450 0.39 13.79 -7.95
C LEU A 450 -0.40 15.00 -8.46
N VAL A 451 -1.74 14.98 -8.39
CA VAL A 451 -2.60 15.93 -9.08
C VAL A 451 -3.44 16.76 -8.11
N LEU A 452 -3.11 18.04 -8.00
CA LEU A 452 -3.91 19.07 -7.33
C LEU A 452 -5.00 19.64 -8.25
N TYR A 453 -4.73 19.67 -9.56
CA TYR A 453 -5.62 20.23 -10.57
C TYR A 453 -6.86 19.34 -10.82
N LYS A 454 -8.06 19.92 -10.76
CA LYS A 454 -9.29 19.20 -11.10
C LYS A 454 -9.62 19.41 -12.58
N THR A 455 -9.40 18.40 -13.40
CA THR A 455 -9.91 18.39 -14.78
C THR A 455 -11.43 18.25 -14.76
N LYS A 456 -12.16 19.19 -15.40
CA LYS A 456 -13.58 19.01 -15.66
C LYS A 456 -13.73 18.00 -16.81
N ALA A 457 -14.61 17.01 -16.65
CA ALA A 457 -14.97 16.14 -17.76
C ALA A 457 -15.73 16.97 -18.81
N GLY A 458 -15.37 16.82 -20.09
CA GLY A 458 -16.20 17.32 -21.19
C GLY A 458 -17.43 16.44 -21.39
N PHE A 459 -18.39 16.89 -22.21
CA PHE A 459 -19.66 16.20 -22.46
C PHE A 459 -19.48 14.72 -22.86
N ILE A 460 -18.59 14.44 -23.82
CA ILE A 460 -18.28 13.06 -24.27
C ILE A 460 -17.73 12.22 -23.12
N GLY A 461 -16.86 12.79 -22.28
CA GLY A 461 -16.32 12.10 -21.11
C GLY A 461 -17.42 11.72 -20.11
N SER A 462 -18.42 12.59 -19.91
CA SER A 462 -19.56 12.30 -19.05
C SER A 462 -20.45 11.18 -19.60
N VAL A 463 -20.67 11.11 -20.92
CA VAL A 463 -21.43 10.02 -21.55
C VAL A 463 -20.70 8.68 -21.37
N ILE A 464 -19.39 8.65 -21.62
CA ILE A 464 -18.54 7.47 -21.40
C ILE A 464 -18.60 7.04 -19.93
N ASP A 465 -18.51 7.99 -18.99
CA ASP A 465 -18.59 7.69 -17.56
C ASP A 465 -19.94 7.05 -17.20
N VAL A 466 -21.06 7.51 -17.76
CA VAL A 466 -22.40 6.92 -17.52
C VAL A 466 -22.47 5.48 -18.02
N PHE A 467 -21.95 5.20 -19.22
CA PHE A 467 -21.96 3.86 -19.81
C PHE A 467 -21.07 2.86 -19.04
N PHE A 468 -19.87 3.27 -18.63
CA PHE A 468 -18.92 2.38 -17.96
C PHE A 468 -19.11 2.28 -16.45
N LEU A 469 -19.83 3.22 -15.81
CA LEU A 469 -20.02 3.21 -14.36
C LEU A 469 -20.67 1.92 -13.82
N PRO A 470 -21.71 1.35 -14.45
CA PRO A 470 -22.26 0.05 -14.06
C PRO A 470 -21.22 -1.08 -14.08
N ILE A 471 -20.46 -1.18 -15.19
CA ILE A 471 -19.41 -2.18 -15.41
C ILE A 471 -18.31 -2.08 -14.35
N ILE A 472 -17.86 -0.85 -14.08
CA ILE A 472 -16.88 -0.54 -13.04
C ILE A 472 -17.38 -0.94 -11.65
N ARG A 473 -18.65 -0.64 -11.33
CA ARG A 473 -19.23 -0.91 -10.02
C ARG A 473 -19.40 -2.42 -9.80
N ALA A 474 -19.82 -3.15 -10.82
CA ALA A 474 -19.86 -4.61 -10.77
C ALA A 474 -18.46 -5.19 -10.53
N GLY A 475 -17.44 -4.71 -11.26
CA GLY A 475 -16.05 -5.13 -11.05
C GLY A 475 -15.53 -4.84 -9.65
N ARG A 476 -15.87 -3.66 -9.11
CA ARG A 476 -15.58 -3.31 -7.70
C ARG A 476 -16.28 -4.25 -6.73
N TRP A 477 -17.55 -4.58 -6.97
CA TRP A 477 -18.31 -5.48 -6.11
C TRP A 477 -17.68 -6.88 -6.11
N ILE A 478 -17.35 -7.42 -7.28
CA ILE A 478 -16.64 -8.70 -7.44
C ILE A 478 -15.31 -8.66 -6.66
N ALA A 479 -14.48 -7.64 -6.88
CA ALA A 479 -13.17 -7.55 -6.23
C ALA A 479 -13.23 -7.40 -4.70
N LEU A 480 -14.34 -6.87 -4.14
CA LEU A 480 -14.52 -6.70 -2.71
C LEU A 480 -15.11 -7.93 -2.00
N HIS A 481 -15.90 -8.73 -2.72
CA HIS A 481 -16.61 -9.91 -2.19
C HIS A 481 -16.00 -11.24 -2.64
N ALA A 482 -15.10 -11.23 -3.63
CA ALA A 482 -14.21 -12.35 -3.88
C ALA A 482 -13.53 -12.69 -2.54
N PRO A 483 -13.50 -13.97 -2.13
CA PRO A 483 -12.91 -14.36 -0.86
C PRO A 483 -11.57 -13.64 -0.72
N ARG A 484 -11.43 -12.81 0.32
CA ARG A 484 -10.15 -12.13 0.65
C ARG A 484 -9.07 -13.13 1.04
N VAL A 485 -9.33 -14.42 0.89
CA VAL A 485 -8.30 -15.41 0.71
C VAL A 485 -7.59 -15.01 -0.57
N ASN A 486 -6.47 -14.33 -0.37
CA ASN A 486 -5.20 -14.57 -1.02
C ASN A 486 -5.03 -16.04 -1.48
N ILE A 487 -5.92 -16.70 -2.22
CA ILE A 487 -5.77 -18.13 -2.58
C ILE A 487 -4.46 -18.30 -3.34
N ILE A 488 -4.14 -17.33 -4.19
CA ILE A 488 -2.86 -17.23 -4.88
C ILE A 488 -1.72 -17.02 -3.88
N LEU A 489 -1.79 -16.00 -3.01
CA LEU A 489 -0.69 -15.73 -2.05
C LEU A 489 -0.55 -16.82 -0.97
N PHE A 490 -1.63 -17.47 -0.55
CA PHE A 490 -1.68 -18.62 0.36
C PHE A 490 -1.12 -19.87 -0.31
N PHE A 491 -1.43 -20.10 -1.58
CA PHE A 491 -0.80 -21.14 -2.40
C PHE A 491 0.73 -20.91 -2.46
N PHE A 492 1.17 -19.68 -2.73
CA PHE A 492 2.59 -19.33 -2.68
C PHE A 492 3.19 -19.51 -1.27
N ASP A 493 2.53 -18.99 -0.22
CA ASP A 493 2.97 -19.05 1.19
C ASP A 493 3.14 -20.50 1.68
N PHE A 494 2.20 -21.40 1.36
CA PHE A 494 2.17 -22.74 1.95
C PHE A 494 2.87 -23.80 1.08
N ILE A 495 2.70 -23.74 -0.25
CA ILE A 495 3.19 -24.80 -1.16
C ILE A 495 4.60 -24.49 -1.68
N ILE A 496 4.95 -23.21 -1.83
CA ILE A 496 6.22 -22.81 -2.43
C ILE A 496 7.18 -22.28 -1.37
N GLU A 497 6.74 -21.36 -0.51
CA GLU A 497 7.63 -20.66 0.43
C GLU A 497 8.20 -21.56 1.53
N ALA A 498 7.35 -22.32 2.21
CA ALA A 498 7.76 -23.13 3.36
C ALA A 498 8.78 -24.23 2.98
N PRO A 499 8.57 -25.04 1.92
CA PRO A 499 9.55 -26.05 1.51
C PRO A 499 10.85 -25.43 0.97
N PHE A 500 10.74 -24.33 0.23
CA PHE A 500 11.91 -23.65 -0.35
C PHE A 500 12.82 -23.06 0.72
N LYS A 501 12.24 -22.43 1.76
CA LYS A 501 13.01 -21.81 2.86
C LYS A 501 13.65 -22.85 3.79
N ALA A 502 12.96 -23.94 4.09
CA ALA A 502 13.56 -25.06 4.83
C ALA A 502 14.78 -25.65 4.11
N GLY A 503 14.71 -25.78 2.76
CA GLY A 503 15.86 -26.20 1.96
C GLY A 503 17.03 -25.23 2.02
N ILE A 504 16.77 -23.92 2.09
CA ILE A 504 17.79 -22.88 2.23
C ILE A 504 18.55 -23.00 3.56
N GLU A 505 17.83 -23.16 4.69
CA GLU A 505 18.45 -23.31 6.01
C GLU A 505 19.35 -24.54 6.09
N VAL A 506 18.93 -25.67 5.50
CA VAL A 506 19.74 -26.90 5.42
C VAL A 506 21.03 -26.66 4.62
N ILE A 507 20.95 -25.93 3.49
CA ILE A 507 22.11 -25.61 2.67
C ILE A 507 23.08 -24.70 3.44
N GLU A 508 22.59 -23.71 4.20
CA GLU A 508 23.47 -22.88 5.02
C GLU A 508 24.14 -23.67 6.15
N GLY A 509 23.39 -24.51 6.87
CA GLY A 509 23.95 -25.38 7.89
C GLY A 509 25.06 -26.27 7.33
N TRP A 510 24.87 -26.82 6.12
CA TRP A 510 25.88 -27.58 5.41
C TRP A 510 27.11 -26.73 5.04
N LEU A 511 26.92 -25.51 4.52
CA LEU A 511 28.02 -24.62 4.12
C LEU A 511 28.79 -24.03 5.30
N ALA A 512 28.15 -23.87 6.46
CA ALA A 512 28.79 -23.52 7.71
C ALA A 512 29.66 -24.68 8.21
N TYR A 513 29.10 -25.89 8.26
CA TYR A 513 29.81 -27.11 8.64
C TYR A 513 31.04 -27.38 7.76
N VAL A 514 30.92 -27.21 6.44
CA VAL A 514 32.06 -27.39 5.50
C VAL A 514 33.14 -26.33 5.73
N ARG A 515 32.80 -25.11 6.16
CA ARG A 515 33.78 -24.07 6.52
C ARG A 515 34.51 -24.42 7.82
N GLU A 516 33.77 -24.81 8.85
CA GLU A 516 34.34 -25.26 10.13
C GLU A 516 35.31 -26.43 9.91
N LYS A 517 34.91 -27.44 9.12
CA LYS A 517 35.79 -28.58 8.79
C LYS A 517 36.99 -28.22 7.92
N LYS A 518 36.95 -27.11 7.19
CA LYS A 518 38.12 -26.59 6.45
C LYS A 518 39.07 -25.78 7.33
N GLU A 519 38.59 -25.24 8.46
CA GLU A 519 39.43 -24.51 9.43
C GLU A 519 40.09 -25.47 10.42
N GLU A 520 39.51 -26.65 10.65
CA GLU A 520 40.10 -27.73 11.44
C GLU A 520 41.26 -28.49 10.74
N VAL A 521 41.39 -28.37 9.41
CA VAL A 521 42.43 -28.99 8.58
C VAL A 521 43.44 -27.94 8.16
#